data_AF-A0A3M8Q347-F1
#
_entry.id   AF-A0A3M8Q347-F1
#
_cell.length_a   1.000
_cell.length_b   1.000
_cell.length_c   1.000
_cell.angle_alpha   90.00
_cell.angle_beta   90.00
_cell.angle_gamma   90.00
#
_symmetry.space_group_name_H-M   'P 1'
#
loop_
_entity.id
_entity.type
_entity.pdbx_description
1 polymer ?
#
loop_
_entity_poly.entity_id
_entity_poly.type
_entity_poly.pdbx_seq_one_letter_code
_entity_poly.pdbx_strand_id
1 'polypeptide(L)'
;MDKNALNTLKTLTGSHLFREATTVPIDEDRFVQSEAIKREWEENNKYCGLGKFAAIVALGCVIIRLLMINPKPLFELVPIYVYLGVVVSMVLGYVVILFFALAFGFKARKATRKKSLKAHFEASGVAFFERLDDFSVPAIRKVNEDVQLAKEGDADALYRLSETLLSGKVLKANYKMAVSLAALAAELGNSRAGLIVAKAFNHDLYEKLNHHPDNANARDIQKDLALYITWLQKASQLGSYEATRRLKEMGTKATDKVTPCSAQDVINTVLDTEL
;
A
#
# COMPACT_ATOMS: atom_id res chain seq x y z
N MET A 1 -14.06 26.03 18.41
CA MET A 1 -13.22 24.85 18.73
C MET A 1 -13.69 24.29 20.06
N ASP A 2 -14.00 22.99 20.09
CA ASP A 2 -14.34 22.29 21.33
C ASP A 2 -13.08 22.13 22.19
N LYS A 3 -13.11 22.69 23.41
CA LYS A 3 -11.98 22.58 24.37
C LYS A 3 -11.75 21.14 24.80
N ASN A 4 -12.79 20.30 24.79
CA ASN A 4 -12.69 18.90 25.18
C ASN A 4 -11.86 18.12 24.16
N ALA A 5 -12.17 18.25 22.86
CA ALA A 5 -11.43 17.61 21.79
C ALA A 5 -9.93 17.98 21.78
N LEU A 6 -9.58 19.24 22.07
CA LEU A 6 -8.19 19.67 22.13
C LEU A 6 -7.43 19.08 23.34
N ASN A 7 -8.10 18.89 24.47
CA ASN A 7 -7.51 18.21 25.63
C ASN A 7 -7.30 16.73 25.34
N THR A 8 -8.31 16.03 24.80
CA THR A 8 -8.20 14.64 24.36
C THR A 8 -7.06 14.46 23.36
N LEU A 9 -6.92 15.38 22.40
CA LEU A 9 -5.83 15.38 21.44
C LEU A 9 -4.45 15.50 22.12
N LYS A 10 -4.29 16.39 23.11
CA LYS A 10 -3.03 16.52 23.85
C LYS A 10 -2.68 15.24 24.61
N THR A 11 -3.66 14.61 25.26
CA THR A 11 -3.44 13.35 25.97
C THR A 11 -3.07 12.23 24.99
N LEU A 12 -3.79 12.11 23.87
CA LEU A 12 -3.54 11.11 22.84
C LEU A 12 -2.15 11.29 22.20
N THR A 13 -1.81 12.51 21.79
CA THR A 13 -0.53 12.81 21.12
C THR A 13 0.69 12.71 22.04
N GLY A 14 0.49 12.86 23.36
CA GLY A 14 1.50 12.58 24.37
C GLY A 14 1.68 11.09 24.70
N SER A 15 0.77 10.22 24.25
CA SER A 15 0.79 8.80 24.56
C SER A 15 1.88 8.04 23.80
N HIS A 16 2.34 6.92 24.39
CA HIS A 16 3.24 5.98 23.70
C HIS A 16 2.60 5.41 22.43
N LEU A 17 1.29 5.12 22.46
CA LEU A 17 0.54 4.56 21.31
C LEU A 17 0.61 5.48 20.09
N PHE A 18 0.45 6.79 20.29
CA PHE A 18 0.57 7.76 19.21
C PHE A 18 2.00 7.82 18.67
N ARG A 19 3.00 7.83 19.55
CA ARG A 19 4.41 7.83 19.14
C ARG A 19 4.75 6.60 18.31
N GLU A 20 4.34 5.42 18.75
CA GLU A 20 4.57 4.16 18.03
C GLU A 20 3.87 4.15 16.66
N ALA A 21 2.60 4.60 16.61
CA ALA A 21 1.83 4.65 15.37
C ALA A 21 2.40 5.65 14.34
N THR A 22 2.95 6.78 14.82
CA THR A 22 3.46 7.86 13.96
C THR A 22 4.96 7.79 13.69
N THR A 23 5.64 6.76 14.19
CA THR A 23 7.06 6.55 13.90
C THR A 23 7.22 6.10 12.44
N VAL A 24 7.90 6.93 11.65
CA VAL A 24 8.28 6.58 10.28
C VAL A 24 9.31 5.45 10.32
N PRO A 25 9.18 4.39 9.49
CA PRO A 25 10.08 3.24 9.52
C PRO A 25 11.52 3.56 9.11
N ILE A 26 11.72 4.67 8.39
CA ILE A 26 13.01 5.17 7.95
C ILE A 26 12.99 6.70 7.98
N ASP A 27 14.00 7.31 8.59
CA ASP A 27 14.20 8.75 8.59
C ASP A 27 14.67 9.24 7.21
N GLU A 28 14.50 10.55 6.96
CA GLU A 28 14.82 11.16 5.66
C GLU A 28 16.30 10.95 5.28
N ASP A 29 17.23 11.14 6.23
CA ASP A 29 18.66 11.00 5.99
C ASP A 29 19.04 9.55 5.63
N ARG A 30 18.53 8.56 6.38
CA ARG A 30 18.76 7.15 6.06
C ARG A 30 18.07 6.74 4.75
N PHE A 31 16.93 7.32 4.42
CA PHE A 31 16.27 7.06 3.13
C PHE A 31 17.13 7.56 1.97
N VAL A 32 17.65 8.78 2.07
CA VAL A 32 18.55 9.35 1.05
C VAL A 32 19.83 8.53 0.91
N GLN A 33 20.44 8.11 2.02
CA GLN A 33 21.60 7.22 1.99
C GLN A 33 21.28 5.88 1.33
N SER A 34 20.13 5.29 1.67
CA SER A 34 19.66 4.03 1.08
C SER A 34 19.41 4.15 -0.42
N GLU A 35 18.80 5.26 -0.87
CA GLU A 35 18.61 5.54 -2.30
C GLU A 35 19.96 5.70 -3.02
N ALA A 36 20.92 6.39 -2.42
CA ALA A 36 22.25 6.58 -3.01
C ALA A 36 22.98 5.24 -3.20
N ILE A 37 23.01 4.39 -2.16
CA ILE A 37 23.62 3.06 -2.21
C ILE A 37 22.92 2.20 -3.27
N LYS A 38 21.59 2.26 -3.35
CA LYS A 38 20.84 1.55 -4.38
C LYS A 38 21.22 2.02 -5.78
N ARG A 39 21.29 3.34 -6.01
CA ARG A 39 21.66 3.91 -7.32
C ARG A 39 23.08 3.52 -7.71
N GLU A 40 24.04 3.62 -6.79
CA GLU A 40 25.42 3.19 -7.01
C GLU A 40 25.48 1.70 -7.41
N TRP A 41 24.77 0.84 -6.68
CA TRP A 41 24.69 -0.58 -7.01
C TRP A 41 24.05 -0.82 -8.38
N GLU A 42 22.99 -0.08 -8.72
CA GLU A 42 22.30 -0.20 -10.01
C GLU A 42 23.14 0.27 -11.18
N GLU A 43 23.91 1.34 -11.02
CA GLU A 43 24.87 1.82 -12.01
C GLU A 43 25.97 0.78 -12.24
N ASN A 44 26.54 0.25 -11.15
CA ASN A 44 27.58 -0.78 -11.20
C ASN A 44 27.08 -2.13 -11.78
N ASN A 45 25.78 -2.41 -11.68
CA ASN A 45 25.18 -3.67 -12.14
C ASN A 45 24.25 -3.53 -13.35
N LYS A 46 24.19 -2.35 -13.98
CA LYS A 46 23.28 -2.04 -15.11
C LYS A 46 23.38 -3.05 -16.26
N TYR A 47 24.60 -3.55 -16.51
CA TYR A 47 24.90 -4.50 -17.58
C TYR A 47 25.07 -5.95 -17.10
N CYS A 48 25.02 -6.17 -15.78
CA CYS A 48 25.20 -7.48 -15.17
C CYS A 48 23.97 -8.37 -15.45
N GLY A 49 24.04 -9.14 -16.55
CA GLY A 49 22.97 -10.05 -16.99
C GLY A 49 22.52 -9.85 -18.44
N LEU A 50 22.80 -8.69 -19.06
CA LEU A 50 22.53 -8.47 -20.48
C LEU A 50 23.39 -9.40 -21.34
N GLY A 51 24.65 -9.62 -20.96
CA GLY A 51 25.57 -10.53 -21.66
C GLY A 51 25.11 -11.99 -21.62
N LYS A 52 24.65 -12.49 -20.47
CA LYS A 52 24.13 -13.87 -20.36
C LYS A 52 22.83 -14.05 -21.15
N PHE A 53 21.98 -13.01 -21.21
CA PHE A 53 20.76 -13.03 -22.01
C PHE A 53 21.07 -12.99 -23.52
N ALA A 54 21.98 -12.11 -23.95
CA ALA A 54 22.44 -12.03 -25.33
C ALA A 54 23.09 -13.35 -25.79
N ALA A 55 23.86 -14.02 -24.92
CA ALA A 55 24.44 -15.32 -25.22
C ALA A 55 23.38 -16.42 -25.44
N ILE A 56 22.31 -16.46 -24.63
CA ILE A 56 21.20 -17.41 -24.80
C ILE A 56 20.46 -17.16 -26.12
N VAL A 57 20.18 -15.90 -26.44
CA VAL A 57 19.53 -15.53 -27.71
C VAL A 57 20.42 -15.88 -28.90
N ALA A 58 21.71 -15.58 -28.83
CA ALA A 58 22.69 -15.92 -29.87
C ALA A 58 22.78 -17.44 -30.09
N LEU A 59 22.84 -18.24 -29.02
CA LEU A 59 22.84 -19.71 -29.10
C LEU A 59 21.57 -20.22 -29.79
N GLY A 60 20.41 -19.65 -29.44
CA GLY A 60 19.13 -19.93 -30.08
C GLY A 60 19.13 -19.63 -31.58
N CYS A 61 19.65 -18.48 -31.98
CA CYS A 61 19.80 -18.11 -33.40
C CYS A 61 20.73 -19.06 -34.15
N VAL A 62 21.83 -19.52 -33.53
CA VAL A 62 22.76 -20.48 -34.13
C VAL A 62 22.10 -21.85 -34.35
N ILE A 63 21.33 -22.35 -33.37
CA ILE A 63 20.59 -23.62 -33.49
C ILE A 63 19.58 -23.55 -34.65
N ILE A 64 18.83 -22.43 -34.77
CA ILE A 64 17.90 -22.22 -35.89
C ILE A 64 18.63 -22.27 -37.23
N ARG A 65 19.77 -21.59 -37.32
CA ARG A 65 20.56 -21.54 -38.55
C ARG A 65 21.08 -22.94 -38.92
N LEU A 66 21.51 -23.74 -37.94
CA LEU A 66 21.95 -25.13 -38.16
C LEU A 66 20.81 -26.04 -38.64
N LEU A 67 19.62 -25.92 -38.08
CA LEU A 67 18.44 -26.71 -38.50
C LEU A 67 17.97 -26.35 -39.92
N MET A 68 18.26 -25.13 -40.39
CA MET A 68 17.87 -24.64 -41.72
C MET A 68 18.86 -24.99 -42.85
N ILE A 69 20.05 -25.54 -42.56
CA ILE A 69 21.15 -25.60 -43.53
C ILE A 69 21.00 -26.67 -44.63
N ASN A 70 20.08 -27.65 -44.56
CA ASN A 70 19.89 -28.55 -45.71
C ASN A 70 18.55 -29.34 -45.74
N PRO A 71 17.43 -28.74 -46.22
CA PRO A 71 16.15 -29.44 -46.30
C PRO A 71 15.94 -30.27 -47.58
N LYS A 72 16.94 -30.33 -48.46
CA LYS A 72 16.82 -30.87 -49.83
C LYS A 72 16.19 -32.27 -49.97
N PRO A 73 16.44 -33.29 -49.11
CA PRO A 73 15.86 -34.61 -49.33
C PRO A 73 14.38 -34.75 -48.91
N LEU A 74 13.77 -33.74 -48.27
CA LEU A 74 12.39 -33.82 -47.74
C LEU A 74 11.32 -33.25 -48.67
N PHE A 75 11.69 -32.44 -49.66
CA PHE A 75 10.75 -31.77 -50.55
C PHE A 75 10.13 -32.67 -51.63
N GLU A 76 10.74 -33.82 -51.94
CA GLU A 76 10.23 -34.74 -52.96
C GLU A 76 9.17 -35.73 -52.43
N LEU A 77 9.06 -35.93 -51.12
CA LEU A 77 8.16 -36.93 -50.52
C LEU A 77 6.89 -36.38 -49.86
N VAL A 78 6.81 -35.08 -49.55
CA VAL A 78 5.76 -34.53 -48.67
C VAL A 78 5.10 -33.30 -49.29
N PRO A 79 3.75 -33.18 -49.27
CA PRO A 79 3.06 -32.00 -49.75
C PRO A 79 3.48 -30.71 -49.02
N ILE A 80 3.68 -29.62 -49.77
CA ILE A 80 4.21 -28.33 -49.28
C ILE A 80 3.46 -27.81 -48.04
N TYR A 81 2.14 -27.99 -47.97
CA TYR A 81 1.34 -27.51 -46.84
C TYR A 81 1.64 -28.24 -45.51
N VAL A 82 2.02 -29.52 -45.56
CA VAL A 82 2.42 -30.28 -44.36
C VAL A 82 3.75 -29.75 -43.85
N TYR A 83 4.70 -29.49 -44.75
CA TYR A 83 5.99 -28.89 -44.40
C TYR A 83 5.80 -27.49 -43.78
N LEU A 84 4.96 -26.64 -44.38
CA LEU A 84 4.67 -25.31 -43.85
C LEU A 84 4.05 -25.39 -42.44
N GLY A 85 3.14 -26.34 -42.22
CA GLY A 85 2.52 -26.58 -40.90
C GLY A 85 3.54 -27.02 -39.83
N VAL A 86 4.52 -27.86 -40.20
CA VAL A 86 5.60 -28.27 -39.29
C VAL A 86 6.52 -27.09 -38.96
N VAL A 87 6.91 -26.29 -39.95
CA VAL A 87 7.74 -25.10 -39.73
C VAL A 87 7.03 -24.08 -38.84
N VAL A 88 5.75 -23.79 -39.11
CA VAL A 88 4.96 -22.86 -38.30
C VAL A 88 4.76 -23.36 -36.87
N SER A 89 4.46 -24.65 -36.68
CA SER A 89 4.30 -25.22 -35.33
C SER A 89 5.62 -25.23 -34.54
N MET A 90 6.75 -25.48 -35.20
CA MET A 90 8.08 -25.40 -34.60
C MET A 90 8.46 -23.97 -34.20
N VAL A 91 8.18 -22.97 -35.05
CA VAL A 91 8.41 -21.55 -34.73
C VAL A 91 7.53 -21.11 -33.56
N LEU A 92 6.25 -21.48 -33.55
CA LEU A 92 5.35 -21.17 -32.44
C LEU A 92 5.82 -21.83 -31.13
N GLY A 93 6.23 -23.10 -31.17
CA GLY A 93 6.80 -23.79 -30.02
C GLY A 93 8.04 -23.08 -29.48
N TYR A 94 8.91 -22.57 -30.36
CA TYR A 94 10.09 -21.83 -29.97
C TYR A 94 9.78 -20.47 -29.35
N VAL A 95 8.80 -19.72 -29.89
CA VAL A 95 8.32 -18.46 -29.30
C VAL A 95 7.78 -18.71 -27.89
N VAL A 96 7.03 -19.80 -27.68
CA VAL A 96 6.52 -20.19 -26.37
C VAL A 96 7.67 -20.53 -25.41
N ILE A 97 8.66 -21.33 -25.83
CA ILE A 97 9.83 -21.67 -25.01
C ILE A 97 10.63 -20.41 -24.64
N LEU A 98 10.85 -19.50 -25.59
CA LEU A 98 11.52 -18.22 -25.32
C LEU A 98 10.73 -17.36 -24.33
N PHE A 99 9.41 -17.29 -24.46
CA PHE A 99 8.55 -16.58 -23.53
C PHE A 99 8.64 -17.15 -22.12
N PHE A 100 8.59 -18.47 -21.95
CA PHE A 100 8.77 -19.12 -20.65
C PHE A 100 10.18 -18.92 -20.08
N ALA A 101 11.22 -19.04 -20.90
CA ALA A 101 12.60 -18.79 -20.49
C ALA A 101 12.82 -17.33 -20.03
N LEU A 102 12.17 -16.38 -20.72
CA LEU A 102 12.12 -14.98 -20.32
C LEU A 102 11.40 -14.82 -18.98
N ALA A 103 10.17 -15.30 -18.84
CA ALA A 103 9.35 -15.14 -17.64
C ALA A 103 10.01 -15.76 -16.40
N PHE A 104 10.49 -17.01 -16.50
CA PHE A 104 11.20 -17.67 -15.40
C PHE A 104 12.56 -17.03 -15.11
N GLY A 105 13.30 -16.65 -16.17
CA GLY A 105 14.55 -15.92 -16.03
C GLY A 105 14.38 -14.59 -15.30
N PHE A 106 13.32 -13.84 -15.59
CA PHE A 106 13.00 -12.59 -14.88
C PHE A 106 12.70 -12.82 -13.41
N LYS A 107 11.90 -13.83 -13.07
CA LYS A 107 11.57 -14.14 -11.66
C LYS A 107 12.80 -14.56 -10.85
N ALA A 108 13.62 -15.46 -11.39
CA ALA A 108 14.86 -15.89 -10.75
C ALA A 108 15.88 -14.74 -10.61
N ARG A 109 15.97 -13.87 -11.62
CA ARG A 109 16.82 -12.66 -11.56
C ARG A 109 16.34 -11.68 -10.51
N LYS A 110 15.03 -11.43 -10.38
CA LYS A 110 14.49 -10.51 -9.36
C LYS A 110 14.87 -10.97 -7.95
N ALA A 111 14.75 -12.26 -7.66
CA ALA A 111 15.16 -12.83 -6.38
C ALA A 111 16.67 -12.72 -6.13
N THR A 112 17.49 -13.05 -7.14
CA THR A 112 18.96 -12.96 -7.05
C THR A 112 19.42 -11.52 -6.88
N ARG A 113 18.85 -10.57 -7.63
CA ARG A 113 19.11 -9.13 -7.55
C ARG A 113 18.75 -8.59 -6.17
N LYS A 114 17.61 -8.99 -5.61
CA LYS A 114 17.23 -8.60 -4.26
C LYS A 114 18.24 -9.10 -3.22
N LYS A 115 18.71 -10.36 -3.34
CA LYS A 115 19.72 -10.93 -2.45
C LYS A 115 21.07 -10.20 -2.55
N SER A 116 21.53 -9.92 -3.77
CA SER A 116 22.81 -9.19 -3.97
C SER A 116 22.72 -7.74 -3.51
N LEU A 117 21.59 -7.07 -3.75
CA LEU A 117 21.36 -5.71 -3.27
C LEU A 117 21.35 -5.68 -1.74
N LYS A 118 20.64 -6.62 -1.09
CA LYS A 118 20.65 -6.75 0.37
C LYS A 118 22.07 -6.95 0.92
N ALA A 119 22.87 -7.83 0.30
CA ALA A 119 24.26 -8.04 0.70
C ALA A 119 25.13 -6.77 0.53
N HIS A 120 24.87 -5.97 -0.51
CA HIS A 120 25.57 -4.70 -0.71
C HIS A 120 25.22 -3.67 0.36
N PHE A 121 23.94 -3.56 0.73
CA PHE A 121 23.50 -2.72 1.85
C PHE A 121 24.18 -3.13 3.17
N GLU A 122 24.21 -4.44 3.47
CA GLU A 122 24.89 -4.99 4.66
C GLU A 122 26.39 -4.69 4.65
N ALA A 123 27.06 -4.80 3.50
CA ALA A 123 28.48 -4.46 3.34
C ALA A 123 28.75 -2.95 3.52
N SER A 124 27.82 -2.10 3.10
CA SER A 124 27.89 -0.64 3.28
C SER A 124 27.47 -0.19 4.69
N GLY A 125 27.11 -1.11 5.59
CA GLY A 125 26.71 -0.80 6.97
C GLY A 125 25.34 -0.15 7.10
N VAL A 126 24.49 -0.20 6.07
CA VAL A 126 23.15 0.40 6.06
C VAL A 126 22.09 -0.69 6.08
N ALA A 127 21.05 -0.51 6.90
CA ALA A 127 19.96 -1.47 6.98
C ALA A 127 19.20 -1.56 5.64
N PHE A 128 19.06 -2.77 5.11
CA PHE A 128 18.30 -2.98 3.88
C PHE A 128 16.80 -2.78 4.12
N PHE A 129 16.23 -1.75 3.48
CA PHE A 129 14.81 -1.49 3.55
C PHE A 129 14.08 -2.04 2.31
N GLU A 130 13.31 -3.11 2.52
CA GLU A 130 12.69 -3.88 1.42
C GLU A 130 11.70 -3.07 0.59
N ARG A 131 11.02 -2.10 1.22
CA ARG A 131 9.99 -1.27 0.58
C ARG A 131 10.53 0.06 0.07
N LEU A 132 11.84 0.21 -0.16
CA LEU A 132 12.44 1.51 -0.54
C LEU A 132 11.74 2.19 -1.74
N ASP A 133 11.28 1.40 -2.71
CA ASP A 133 10.56 1.89 -3.90
C ASP A 133 9.14 2.40 -3.62
N ASP A 134 8.55 2.05 -2.47
CA ASP A 134 7.21 2.48 -2.09
C ASP A 134 7.20 3.87 -1.45
N PHE A 135 8.38 4.41 -1.14
CA PHE A 135 8.56 5.66 -0.40
C PHE A 135 9.18 6.74 -1.27
N SER A 136 8.95 7.98 -0.90
CA SER A 136 9.65 9.13 -1.46
C SER A 136 9.97 10.12 -0.36
N VAL A 137 11.06 10.87 -0.51
CA VAL A 137 11.43 11.94 0.44
C VAL A 137 10.27 12.92 0.66
N PRO A 138 9.56 13.41 -0.38
CA PRO A 138 8.40 14.27 -0.19
C PRO A 138 7.28 13.61 0.62
N ALA A 139 7.07 12.30 0.47
CA ALA A 139 6.06 11.58 1.25
C ALA A 139 6.44 11.47 2.73
N ILE A 140 7.71 11.18 3.05
CA ILE A 140 8.22 11.13 4.43
C ILE A 140 8.10 12.51 5.08
N ARG A 141 8.57 13.54 4.39
CA ARG A 141 8.52 14.93 4.87
C ARG A 141 7.08 15.37 5.14
N LYS A 142 6.17 15.11 4.19
CA LYS A 142 4.76 15.44 4.33
C LYS A 142 4.12 14.75 5.55
N VAL A 143 4.43 13.48 5.79
CA VAL A 143 3.91 12.77 6.97
C VAL A 143 4.45 13.39 8.27
N ASN A 144 5.72 13.76 8.31
CA ASN A 144 6.29 14.45 9.47
C ASN A 144 5.64 15.81 9.71
N GLU A 145 5.39 16.59 8.66
CA GLU A 145 4.65 17.86 8.72
C GLU A 145 3.21 17.63 9.24
N ASP A 146 2.49 16.66 8.67
CA ASP A 146 1.14 16.29 9.09
C ASP A 146 1.12 15.86 10.57
N VAL A 147 2.15 15.17 11.07
CA VAL A 147 2.27 14.81 12.50
C VAL A 147 2.43 16.03 13.40
N GLN A 148 3.20 17.06 12.98
CA GLN A 148 3.34 18.28 13.76
C GLN A 148 2.04 19.10 13.77
N LEU A 149 1.45 19.32 12.60
CA LEU A 149 0.18 20.04 12.48
C LEU A 149 -0.96 19.33 13.21
N ALA A 150 -0.97 18.00 13.18
CA ALA A 150 -1.94 17.20 13.94
C ALA A 150 -1.83 17.42 15.45
N LYS A 151 -0.63 17.61 16.00
CA LYS A 151 -0.43 17.93 17.44
C LYS A 151 -0.93 19.33 17.80
N GLU A 152 -0.88 20.25 16.84
CA GLU A 152 -1.40 21.62 17.00
C GLU A 152 -2.93 21.69 16.89
N GLY A 153 -3.58 20.60 16.48
CA GLY A 153 -5.03 20.51 16.34
C GLY A 153 -5.55 20.93 14.97
N ASP A 154 -4.72 20.87 13.93
CA ASP A 154 -5.19 21.04 12.55
C ASP A 154 -6.07 19.84 12.15
N ALA A 155 -7.34 20.12 11.85
CA ALA A 155 -8.34 19.10 11.53
C ALA A 155 -8.00 18.34 10.24
N ASP A 156 -7.41 19.02 9.25
CA ASP A 156 -7.08 18.42 7.96
C ASP A 156 -5.81 17.56 8.06
N ALA A 157 -4.83 17.98 8.88
CA ALA A 157 -3.65 17.18 9.18
C ALA A 157 -4.02 15.91 9.96
N LEU A 158 -4.92 16.02 10.95
CA LEU A 158 -5.46 14.85 11.67
C LEU A 158 -6.15 13.86 10.70
N TYR A 159 -6.94 14.39 9.76
CA TYR A 159 -7.55 13.58 8.71
C TYR A 159 -6.50 12.92 7.81
N ARG A 160 -5.51 13.65 7.29
CA ARG A 160 -4.45 13.10 6.43
C ARG A 160 -3.59 12.05 7.15
N LEU A 161 -3.29 12.28 8.42
CA LEU A 161 -2.58 11.33 9.26
C LEU A 161 -3.40 10.05 9.46
N SER A 162 -4.71 10.19 9.69
CA SER A 162 -5.62 9.02 9.76
C SER A 162 -5.62 8.22 8.45
N GLU A 163 -5.69 8.87 7.28
CA GLU A 163 -5.62 8.18 5.98
C GLU A 163 -4.28 7.48 5.77
N THR A 164 -3.18 8.10 6.19
CA THR A 164 -1.85 7.51 6.11
C THR A 164 -1.77 6.21 6.91
N LEU A 165 -2.30 6.22 8.15
CA LEU A 165 -2.39 5.06 9.03
C LEU A 165 -3.37 3.99 8.54
N LEU A 166 -4.45 4.35 7.83
CA LEU A 166 -5.33 3.37 7.18
C LEU A 166 -4.66 2.69 6.00
N SER A 167 -3.85 3.45 5.24
CA SER A 167 -3.26 2.96 3.99
C SER A 167 -2.04 2.06 4.19
N GLY A 168 -1.33 2.19 5.31
CA GLY A 168 -0.08 1.43 5.56
C GLY A 168 1.08 1.76 4.60
N LYS A 169 0.96 2.84 3.81
CA LYS A 169 1.91 3.16 2.74
C LYS A 169 3.24 3.67 3.30
N VAL A 170 3.18 4.75 4.09
CA VAL A 170 4.36 5.41 4.69
C VAL A 170 4.52 5.05 6.16
N LEU A 171 3.42 5.10 6.92
CA LEU A 171 3.38 4.62 8.29
C LEU A 171 2.93 3.16 8.31
N LYS A 172 3.33 2.42 9.34
CA LYS A 172 2.75 1.10 9.60
C LYS A 172 1.25 1.26 9.81
N ALA A 173 0.46 0.39 9.20
CA ALA A 173 -0.99 0.49 9.29
C ALA A 173 -1.44 0.42 10.76
N ASN A 174 -2.25 1.39 11.20
CA ASN A 174 -2.82 1.40 12.54
C ASN A 174 -4.27 1.89 12.52
N TYR A 175 -5.21 0.96 12.37
CA TYR A 175 -6.64 1.28 12.18
C TYR A 175 -7.26 1.88 13.43
N LYS A 176 -6.93 1.36 14.61
CA LYS A 176 -7.43 1.89 15.89
C LYS A 176 -7.03 3.36 16.04
N MET A 177 -5.75 3.66 15.88
CA MET A 177 -5.25 5.03 15.94
C MET A 177 -5.82 5.91 14.82
N ALA A 178 -5.97 5.37 13.61
CA ALA A 178 -6.56 6.12 12.51
C ALA A 178 -8.01 6.55 12.80
N VAL A 179 -8.84 5.65 13.32
CA VAL A 179 -10.23 5.95 13.69
C VAL A 179 -10.28 6.97 14.83
N SER A 180 -9.41 6.85 15.83
CA SER A 180 -9.27 7.84 16.91
C SER A 180 -8.92 9.23 16.38
N LEU A 181 -7.94 9.35 15.48
CA LEU A 181 -7.56 10.63 14.88
C LEU A 181 -8.64 11.19 13.96
N ALA A 182 -9.34 10.34 13.22
CA ALA A 182 -10.47 10.74 12.39
C ALA A 182 -11.64 11.26 13.24
N ALA A 183 -11.90 10.66 14.40
CA ALA A 183 -12.90 11.16 15.33
C ALA A 183 -12.56 12.56 15.84
N LEU A 184 -11.29 12.80 16.22
CA LEU A 184 -10.82 14.13 16.60
C LEU A 184 -10.89 15.15 15.46
N ALA A 185 -10.46 14.78 14.24
CA ALA A 185 -10.58 15.63 13.07
C ALA A 185 -12.02 16.05 12.79
N ALA A 186 -12.97 15.12 12.98
CA ALA A 186 -14.40 15.39 12.79
C ALA A 186 -14.98 16.31 13.88
N GLU A 187 -14.56 16.18 15.14
CA GLU A 187 -14.90 17.16 16.19
C GLU A 187 -14.40 18.56 15.87
N LEU A 188 -13.26 18.64 15.19
CA LEU A 188 -12.65 19.89 14.76
C LEU A 188 -13.20 20.41 13.42
N GLY A 189 -14.19 19.71 12.83
CA GLY A 189 -14.97 20.19 11.69
C GLY A 189 -14.68 19.49 10.36
N ASN A 190 -13.82 18.47 10.32
CA ASN A 190 -13.56 17.74 9.08
C ASN A 190 -14.67 16.72 8.78
N SER A 191 -15.51 17.02 7.79
CA SER A 191 -16.67 16.19 7.42
C SER A 191 -16.30 14.81 6.86
N ARG A 192 -15.15 14.70 6.18
CA ARG A 192 -14.66 13.42 5.63
C ARG A 192 -14.18 12.49 6.73
N ALA A 193 -13.60 13.05 7.79
CA ALA A 193 -13.13 12.28 8.93
C ALA A 193 -14.30 11.59 9.66
N GLY A 194 -15.44 12.26 9.82
CA GLY A 194 -16.63 11.65 10.46
C GLY A 194 -17.15 10.43 9.69
N LEU A 195 -17.01 10.44 8.36
CA LEU A 195 -17.37 9.31 7.51
C LEU A 195 -16.42 8.11 7.68
N ILE A 196 -15.13 8.35 7.93
CA ILE A 196 -14.15 7.28 8.24
C ILE A 196 -14.58 6.57 9.52
N VAL A 197 -14.92 7.33 10.57
CA VAL A 197 -15.36 6.76 11.85
C VAL A 197 -16.62 5.94 11.67
N ALA A 198 -17.62 6.46 10.95
CA ALA A 198 -18.83 5.72 10.62
C ALA A 198 -18.50 4.39 9.90
N LYS A 199 -17.66 4.42 8.86
CA LYS A 199 -17.27 3.23 8.10
C LYS A 199 -16.55 2.17 8.95
N ALA A 200 -15.86 2.58 10.03
CA ALA A 200 -15.26 1.65 10.97
C ALA A 200 -16.34 0.81 11.69
N PHE A 201 -17.40 1.45 12.20
CA PHE A 201 -18.44 0.77 12.99
C PHE A 201 -19.48 -0.02 12.18
N ASN A 202 -19.50 0.07 10.85
CA ASN A 202 -20.34 -0.79 10.00
C ASN A 202 -19.54 -1.86 9.23
N HIS A 203 -18.24 -1.93 9.46
CA HIS A 203 -17.25 -2.72 8.73
C HIS A 203 -17.07 -2.39 7.23
N ASP A 204 -17.69 -1.35 6.69
CA ASP A 204 -17.43 -0.86 5.32
C ASP A 204 -15.93 -0.57 5.06
N LEU A 205 -15.22 -0.15 6.10
CA LEU A 205 -13.77 0.07 6.03
C LEU A 205 -13.02 -1.25 5.78
N TYR A 206 -13.51 -2.37 6.30
CA TYR A 206 -12.83 -3.66 6.37
C TYR A 206 -12.87 -4.40 5.06
N GLU A 207 -13.98 -4.34 4.32
CA GLU A 207 -14.09 -5.01 3.02
C GLU A 207 -13.02 -4.51 2.05
N LYS A 208 -12.68 -3.20 2.10
CA LYS A 208 -11.58 -2.63 1.33
C LYS A 208 -10.20 -3.06 1.82
N LEU A 209 -10.08 -3.47 3.08
CA LEU A 209 -8.81 -3.67 3.79
C LEU A 209 -8.56 -5.16 4.15
N ASN A 210 -9.48 -6.06 3.82
CA ASN A 210 -9.37 -7.52 4.04
C ASN A 210 -8.19 -8.16 3.30
N HIS A 211 -7.68 -7.51 2.26
CA HIS A 211 -6.48 -7.94 1.53
C HIS A 211 -5.17 -7.37 2.09
N HIS A 212 -5.21 -6.55 3.14
CA HIS A 212 -4.01 -5.97 3.75
C HIS A 212 -3.45 -6.89 4.84
N PRO A 213 -2.18 -7.31 4.78
CA PRO A 213 -1.59 -8.27 5.73
C PRO A 213 -1.56 -7.77 7.19
N ASP A 214 -1.58 -6.45 7.39
CA ASP A 214 -1.48 -5.81 8.71
C ASP A 214 -2.83 -5.35 9.32
N ASN A 215 -3.95 -6.00 8.99
CA ASN A 215 -5.31 -5.58 9.43
C ASN A 215 -5.78 -6.16 10.79
N ALA A 216 -4.90 -6.79 11.56
CA ALA A 216 -5.27 -7.48 12.80
C ALA A 216 -5.95 -6.56 13.83
N ASN A 217 -5.40 -5.36 14.06
CA ASN A 217 -5.96 -4.34 14.95
C ASN A 217 -7.26 -3.71 14.44
N ALA A 218 -7.58 -3.82 13.14
CA ALA A 218 -8.88 -3.40 12.66
C ALA A 218 -9.95 -4.34 13.26
N ARG A 219 -9.74 -5.66 13.22
CA ARG A 219 -10.79 -6.66 13.55
C ARG A 219 -11.37 -6.52 14.96
N ASP A 220 -10.64 -5.87 15.84
CA ASP A 220 -11.04 -5.61 17.22
C ASP A 220 -12.16 -4.55 17.34
N ILE A 221 -12.33 -3.66 16.35
CA ILE A 221 -13.44 -2.70 16.39
C ILE A 221 -14.74 -3.43 16.02
N GLN A 222 -15.59 -3.59 17.02
CA GLN A 222 -16.88 -4.24 16.87
C GLN A 222 -17.85 -3.36 16.08
N LYS A 223 -18.80 -4.01 15.39
CA LYS A 223 -19.88 -3.28 14.74
C LYS A 223 -20.76 -2.64 15.80
N ASP A 224 -21.08 -1.38 15.59
CA ASP A 224 -22.03 -0.66 16.41
C ASP A 224 -22.90 0.22 15.51
N LEU A 225 -24.16 -0.19 15.37
CA LEU A 225 -25.12 0.50 14.53
C LEU A 225 -25.42 1.91 15.05
N ALA A 226 -25.45 2.09 16.37
CA ALA A 226 -25.71 3.39 16.98
C ALA A 226 -24.55 4.33 16.69
N LEU A 227 -23.30 3.91 16.95
CA LEU A 227 -22.12 4.73 16.62
C LEU A 227 -22.03 5.01 15.12
N TYR A 228 -22.32 4.03 14.27
CA TYR A 228 -22.38 4.24 12.82
C TYR A 228 -23.36 5.37 12.43
N ILE A 229 -24.59 5.34 12.96
CA ILE A 229 -25.60 6.35 12.66
C ILE A 229 -25.18 7.72 13.24
N THR A 230 -24.70 7.80 14.48
CA THR A 230 -24.26 9.05 15.09
C THR A 230 -23.17 9.72 14.27
N TRP A 231 -22.15 8.95 13.86
CA TRP A 231 -21.04 9.50 13.07
C TRP A 231 -21.43 9.85 11.64
N LEU A 232 -22.41 9.14 11.05
CA LEU A 232 -23.02 9.58 9.79
C LEU A 232 -23.80 10.89 9.94
N GLN A 233 -24.62 11.03 10.97
CA GLN A 233 -25.35 12.27 11.25
C GLN A 233 -24.38 13.44 11.43
N LYS A 234 -23.31 13.23 12.19
CA LYS A 234 -22.25 14.22 12.40
C LYS A 234 -21.54 14.61 11.10
N ALA A 235 -21.10 13.62 10.32
CA ALA A 235 -20.50 13.87 9.01
C ALA A 235 -21.46 14.63 8.07
N SER A 236 -22.74 14.28 8.09
CA SER A 236 -23.80 14.96 7.32
C SER A 236 -24.00 16.41 7.76
N GLN A 237 -24.01 16.69 9.07
CA GLN A 237 -24.09 18.05 9.62
C GLN A 237 -22.89 18.91 9.22
N LEU A 238 -21.72 18.31 9.12
CA LEU A 238 -20.49 18.96 8.63
C LEU A 238 -20.45 19.08 7.08
N GLY A 239 -21.48 18.62 6.36
CA GLY A 239 -21.62 18.77 4.91
C GLY A 239 -21.16 17.57 4.07
N SER A 240 -21.00 16.38 4.64
CA SER A 240 -20.64 15.17 3.88
C SER A 240 -21.83 14.64 3.07
N TYR A 241 -21.76 14.82 1.74
CA TYR A 241 -22.77 14.29 0.81
C TYR A 241 -22.98 12.77 0.92
N GLU A 242 -21.88 12.00 1.05
CA GLU A 242 -21.98 10.54 1.17
C GLU A 242 -22.72 10.15 2.45
N ALA A 243 -22.48 10.85 3.56
CA ALA A 243 -23.16 10.59 4.81
C ALA A 243 -24.65 10.92 4.71
N THR A 244 -25.01 12.07 4.12
CA THR A 244 -26.41 12.44 3.87
C THR A 244 -27.13 11.39 3.01
N ARG A 245 -26.46 10.89 1.96
CA ARG A 245 -27.01 9.85 1.09
C ARG A 245 -27.27 8.55 1.85
N ARG A 246 -26.29 8.08 2.62
CA ARG A 246 -26.40 6.87 3.46
C ARG A 246 -27.52 6.97 4.49
N LEU A 247 -27.66 8.11 5.17
CA LEU A 247 -28.76 8.34 6.11
C LEU A 247 -30.13 8.26 5.42
N LYS A 248 -30.26 8.83 4.22
CA LYS A 248 -31.48 8.75 3.42
C LYS A 248 -31.80 7.33 2.99
N GLU A 249 -30.79 6.55 2.60
CA GLU A 249 -30.92 5.13 2.26
C GLU A 249 -31.40 4.29 3.47
N MET A 250 -31.04 4.68 4.70
CA MET A 250 -31.44 3.97 5.93
C MET A 250 -32.86 4.30 6.44
N GLY A 251 -33.48 5.42 6.01
CA GLY A 251 -34.84 5.79 6.39
C GLY A 251 -35.03 6.03 7.90
N THR A 252 -36.13 5.52 8.48
CA THR A 252 -36.51 5.77 9.90
C THR A 252 -35.51 5.20 10.91
N LYS A 253 -34.69 4.22 10.54
CA LYS A 253 -33.62 3.69 11.39
C LYS A 253 -32.57 4.75 11.74
N ALA A 254 -32.45 5.79 10.92
CA ALA A 254 -31.50 6.89 11.13
C ALA A 254 -32.03 8.02 12.03
N THR A 255 -33.32 7.99 12.41
CA THR A 255 -34.00 9.07 13.15
C THR A 255 -34.29 8.74 14.61
N ASP A 256 -34.04 7.51 15.06
CA ASP A 256 -34.12 7.17 16.48
C ASP A 256 -33.10 8.02 17.27
N LYS A 257 -33.45 8.43 18.50
CA LYS A 257 -32.58 9.25 19.36
C LYS A 257 -31.25 8.52 19.60
N VAL A 258 -30.24 8.83 18.81
CA VAL A 258 -28.90 8.30 19.03
C VAL A 258 -28.17 9.21 20.00
N THR A 259 -27.60 8.61 21.04
CA THR A 259 -26.86 9.30 22.08
C THR A 259 -25.71 10.10 21.45
N PRO A 260 -25.47 11.36 21.86
CA PRO A 260 -24.31 12.10 21.39
C PRO A 260 -23.04 11.34 21.79
N CYS A 261 -22.21 11.05 20.79
CA CYS A 261 -20.93 10.39 20.96
C CYS A 261 -19.82 11.37 20.59
N SER A 262 -18.85 11.52 21.48
CA SER A 262 -17.67 12.37 21.31
C SER A 262 -16.49 11.58 20.76
N ALA A 263 -15.48 12.27 20.25
CA ALA A 263 -14.21 11.61 19.90
C ALA A 263 -13.57 10.85 21.07
N GLN A 264 -13.74 11.33 22.31
CA GLN A 264 -13.25 10.64 23.51
C GLN A 264 -13.91 9.27 23.68
N ASP A 265 -15.22 9.17 23.45
CA ASP A 265 -15.93 7.89 23.58
C ASP A 265 -15.44 6.88 22.54
N VAL A 266 -15.19 7.34 21.30
CA VAL A 266 -14.59 6.51 20.25
C VAL A 266 -13.19 6.05 20.63
N ILE A 267 -12.37 6.96 21.16
CA ILE A 267 -11.02 6.66 21.63
C ILE A 267 -11.05 5.59 22.72
N ASN A 268 -11.90 5.75 23.73
CA ASN A 268 -12.03 4.79 24.82
C ASN A 268 -12.52 3.42 24.30
N THR A 269 -13.47 3.43 23.37
CA THR A 269 -14.02 2.20 22.76
C THR A 269 -13.01 1.47 21.87
N VAL A 270 -12.19 2.22 21.13
CA VAL A 270 -11.34 1.65 20.07
C VAL A 270 -9.95 1.29 20.59
N LEU A 271 -9.37 2.10 21.47
CA LEU A 271 -8.02 1.87 22.02
C LEU A 271 -8.03 1.05 23.30
N ASP A 272 -9.21 0.71 23.85
CA ASP A 272 -9.36 0.03 25.16
C ASP A 272 -8.62 0.77 26.29
N THR A 273 -8.45 2.09 26.14
CA THR A 273 -7.75 2.96 27.09
C THR A 273 -8.74 3.92 27.72
N GLU A 274 -8.81 3.97 29.05
CA GLU A 274 -9.39 5.12 29.75
C GLU A 274 -8.40 6.28 29.67
N LEU A 275 -8.57 7.14 28.65
CA LEU A 275 -7.77 8.35 28.44
C LEU A 275 -8.38 9.57 29.12
#